data_AF-A0A0F7TP75-F1
#
_entry.id   AF-A0A0F7TP75-F1
#
_cell.length_a   1.000
_cell.length_b   1.000
_cell.length_c   1.000
_cell.angle_alpha   90.00
_cell.angle_beta   90.00
_cell.angle_gamma   90.00
#
_symmetry.space_group_name_H-M   'P 1'
#
loop_
_entity.id
_entity.type
_entity.pdbx_description
1 polymer ?
#
loop_
_entity_poly.entity_id
_entity_poly.type
_entity_poly.pdbx_seq_one_letter_code
_entity_poly.pdbx_strand_id
1 'polypeptide(L)'
;MSQDHVAVTGTFIPVPTAFDGTPEGLANAVKIGIVPTTSVTRESGRQAEQVLDVAIVTHRAVIDFAAVDTSEIIFKKLERDCELMKDALGNYPEEINQVLKLVCSGQATTQAIESAAAALAKLDLTEEAFREQGGGFIGLVVALAVCVFVAGCRGCAHTNWAERGGEGGDEGTD
;
A
#
# COMPACT_ATOMS: atom_id res chain seq x y z
N MET A 1 -20.89 -34.22 0.57
CA MET A 1 -19.49 -33.85 0.30
C MET A 1 -19.30 -32.45 0.87
N SER A 2 -18.55 -32.32 1.97
CA SER A 2 -18.16 -31.01 2.52
C SER A 2 -17.11 -30.45 1.57
N GLN A 3 -17.39 -29.33 0.90
CA GLN A 3 -16.37 -28.64 0.13
C GLN A 3 -15.48 -27.87 1.10
N ASP A 4 -14.20 -28.25 1.15
CA ASP A 4 -13.17 -27.50 1.86
C ASP A 4 -12.97 -26.16 1.13
N HIS A 5 -13.66 -25.13 1.60
CA HIS A 5 -13.43 -23.77 1.15
C HIS A 5 -12.48 -23.07 2.11
N VAL A 6 -11.38 -22.54 1.59
CA VAL A 6 -10.54 -21.59 2.30
C VAL A 6 -11.13 -20.21 2.09
N ALA A 7 -11.60 -19.58 3.17
CA ALA A 7 -12.03 -18.19 3.13
C ALA A 7 -10.81 -17.30 2.89
N VAL A 8 -10.75 -16.64 1.73
CA VAL A 8 -9.74 -15.63 1.44
C VAL A 8 -10.25 -14.28 1.93
N THR A 9 -9.63 -13.73 2.97
CA THR A 9 -10.02 -12.44 3.59
C THR A 9 -9.51 -11.20 2.85
N GLY A 10 -8.97 -11.38 1.64
CA GLY A 10 -8.54 -10.32 0.74
C GLY A 10 -7.45 -10.84 -0.20
N THR A 11 -7.47 -10.42 -1.46
CA THR A 11 -6.40 -10.67 -2.43
C THR A 11 -5.81 -9.34 -2.85
N PHE A 12 -4.53 -9.30 -3.17
CA PHE A 12 -3.89 -8.11 -3.71
C PHE A 12 -3.44 -8.39 -5.14
N ILE A 13 -3.76 -7.50 -6.07
CA ILE A 13 -3.35 -7.62 -7.47
C ILE A 13 -2.40 -6.48 -7.84
N PRO A 14 -1.36 -6.76 -8.65
CA PRO A 14 -0.50 -5.70 -9.18
C PRO A 14 -1.30 -4.82 -10.14
N VAL A 15 -0.95 -3.53 -10.20
CA VAL A 15 -1.56 -2.56 -11.11
C VAL A 15 -0.47 -1.83 -11.90
N PRO A 16 0.17 -2.51 -12.88
CA PRO A 16 1.33 -1.96 -13.57
C PRO A 16 1.04 -0.70 -14.39
N THR A 17 -0.23 -0.45 -14.71
CA THR A 17 -0.68 0.74 -15.44
C THR A 17 -1.22 1.84 -14.52
N ALA A 18 -1.12 1.71 -13.20
CA ALA A 18 -1.61 2.75 -12.28
C ALA A 18 -0.75 4.02 -12.35
N PHE A 19 0.51 3.89 -12.76
CA PHE A 19 1.52 4.94 -12.71
C PHE A 19 2.31 4.96 -14.01
N ASP A 20 1.79 5.69 -14.99
CA ASP A 20 2.39 5.79 -16.31
C ASP A 20 3.84 6.30 -16.24
N GLY A 21 4.76 5.63 -16.96
CA GLY A 21 6.19 5.99 -16.96
C GLY A 21 6.98 5.47 -15.76
N THR A 22 6.36 4.64 -14.92
CA THR A 22 7.07 3.86 -13.89
C THR A 22 8.08 2.91 -14.56
N PRO A 23 9.34 2.85 -14.07
CA PRO A 23 10.31 1.87 -14.55
C PRO A 23 9.79 0.44 -14.46
N GLU A 24 10.17 -0.42 -15.41
CA GLU A 24 9.66 -1.80 -15.49
C GLU A 24 9.88 -2.58 -14.19
N GLY A 25 11.06 -2.39 -13.56
CA GLY A 25 11.41 -3.00 -12.28
C GLY A 25 10.60 -2.51 -11.06
N LEU A 26 9.76 -1.49 -11.22
CA LEU A 26 8.87 -0.97 -10.18
C LEU A 26 7.38 -1.15 -10.51
N ALA A 27 7.04 -1.55 -11.75
CA ALA A 27 5.67 -1.60 -12.23
C ALA A 27 4.76 -2.52 -11.39
N ASN A 28 5.31 -3.59 -10.81
CA ASN A 28 4.55 -4.55 -10.01
C ASN A 28 4.69 -4.32 -8.49
N ALA A 29 5.38 -3.25 -8.08
CA ALA A 29 5.65 -2.97 -6.67
C ALA A 29 4.37 -2.66 -5.89
N VAL A 30 3.46 -1.87 -6.46
CA VAL A 30 2.20 -1.48 -5.80
C VAL A 30 1.10 -2.47 -6.15
N LYS A 31 0.45 -3.02 -5.11
CA LYS A 31 -0.72 -3.88 -5.26
C LYS A 31 -1.92 -3.30 -4.53
N ILE A 32 -3.09 -3.37 -5.15
CA ILE A 32 -4.36 -2.91 -4.59
C ILE A 32 -5.16 -4.10 -4.05
N GLY A 33 -5.87 -3.88 -2.95
CA GLY A 33 -6.77 -4.88 -2.39
C GLY A 33 -7.97 -5.12 -3.29
N ILE A 34 -8.38 -6.37 -3.42
CA ILE A 34 -9.62 -6.78 -4.07
C ILE A 34 -10.41 -7.72 -3.15
N VAL A 35 -11.73 -7.63 -3.23
CA VAL A 35 -12.65 -8.48 -2.48
C VAL A 35 -13.63 -9.11 -3.47
N PRO A 36 -13.73 -10.45 -3.52
CA PRO A 36 -14.77 -11.12 -4.29
C PRO A 36 -16.14 -10.72 -3.75
N THR A 37 -17.05 -10.34 -4.64
CA THR A 37 -18.43 -10.02 -4.32
C THR A 37 -19.35 -10.88 -5.17
N THR A 38 -20.53 -11.25 -4.65
CA THR A 38 -21.52 -11.97 -5.44
C THR A 38 -22.71 -11.07 -5.68
N SER A 39 -23.05 -10.81 -6.94
CA SER A 39 -24.29 -10.17 -7.32
C SER A 39 -25.29 -11.22 -7.82
N VAL A 40 -26.58 -10.97 -7.58
CA VAL A 40 -27.65 -11.84 -8.07
C VAL A 40 -28.51 -11.00 -9.01
N THR A 41 -28.46 -11.32 -10.29
CA THR A 41 -29.28 -10.67 -11.30
C THR A 41 -30.56 -11.46 -11.49
N ARG A 42 -31.71 -10.83 -11.22
CA ARG A 42 -33.04 -11.39 -11.50
C ARG A 42 -33.70 -10.57 -12.59
N GLU A 43 -33.60 -11.02 -13.83
CA GLU A 43 -34.49 -10.57 -14.88
C GLU A 43 -35.86 -11.26 -14.75
N SER A 44 -36.93 -10.51 -14.94
CA SER A 44 -38.30 -11.04 -14.86
C SER A 44 -38.49 -12.17 -15.89
N GLY A 45 -38.83 -13.36 -15.41
CA GLY A 45 -39.04 -14.55 -16.24
C GLY A 45 -37.79 -15.42 -16.49
N ARG A 46 -36.62 -15.06 -15.97
CA ARG A 46 -35.40 -15.89 -16.01
C ARG A 46 -35.01 -16.43 -14.63
N GLN A 47 -34.26 -17.55 -14.62
CA GLN A 47 -33.63 -18.02 -13.39
C GLN A 47 -32.64 -16.97 -12.89
N ALA A 48 -32.54 -16.83 -11.56
CA ALA A 48 -31.58 -15.92 -10.94
C ALA A 48 -30.16 -16.34 -11.35
N GLU A 49 -29.44 -15.44 -12.01
CA GLU A 49 -28.05 -15.64 -12.37
C GLU A 49 -27.18 -15.07 -11.26
N GLN A 50 -26.34 -15.93 -10.66
CA GLN A 50 -25.36 -15.50 -9.67
C GLN A 50 -24.05 -15.20 -10.40
N VAL A 51 -23.60 -13.95 -10.32
CA VAL A 51 -22.35 -13.50 -10.92
C VAL A 51 -21.32 -13.30 -9.80
N LEU A 52 -20.12 -13.83 -10.01
CA LEU A 52 -18.97 -13.54 -9.17
C LEU A 52 -18.28 -12.29 -9.72
N ASP A 53 -18.39 -11.21 -8.97
CA ASP A 53 -17.75 -9.93 -9.24
C ASP A 53 -16.50 -9.74 -8.37
N VAL A 54 -15.69 -8.74 -8.72
CA VAL A 54 -14.53 -8.35 -7.93
C VAL A 54 -14.62 -6.85 -7.65
N ALA A 55 -14.71 -6.49 -6.37
CA ALA A 55 -14.65 -5.10 -5.94
C ALA A 55 -13.20 -4.70 -5.63
N ILE A 56 -12.77 -3.55 -6.17
CA ILE A 56 -11.49 -2.95 -5.82
C ILE A 56 -11.63 -2.17 -4.51
N VAL A 57 -10.67 -2.39 -3.61
CA VAL A 57 -10.57 -1.70 -2.33
C VAL A 57 -9.43 -0.69 -2.40
N THR A 58 -9.72 0.48 -2.95
CA THR A 58 -8.73 1.54 -3.26
C THR A 58 -8.02 2.10 -2.03
N HIS A 59 -8.62 1.99 -0.84
CA HIS A 59 -8.01 2.41 0.42
C HIS A 59 -7.06 1.36 1.03
N ARG A 60 -6.84 0.22 0.35
CA ARG A 60 -5.88 -0.81 0.75
C ARG A 60 -4.87 -1.02 -0.37
N ALA A 61 -3.65 -0.59 -0.11
CA ALA A 61 -2.52 -0.86 -0.98
C ALA A 61 -1.38 -1.48 -0.16
N VAL A 62 -0.58 -2.32 -0.81
CA VAL A 62 0.64 -2.88 -0.25
C VAL A 62 1.79 -2.72 -1.25
N ILE A 63 3.00 -2.70 -0.72
CA ILE A 63 4.23 -2.73 -1.52
C ILE A 63 4.80 -4.14 -1.45
N ASP A 64 4.91 -4.79 -2.61
CA ASP A 64 5.58 -6.08 -2.74
C ASP A 64 7.06 -5.88 -3.03
N PHE A 65 7.88 -5.98 -1.97
CA PHE A 65 9.34 -5.86 -2.10
C PHE A 65 9.97 -6.96 -2.97
N ALA A 66 9.32 -8.12 -3.13
CA ALA A 66 9.83 -9.17 -4.01
C ALA A 66 9.68 -8.82 -5.50
N ALA A 67 8.80 -7.86 -5.81
CA ALA A 67 8.56 -7.36 -7.16
C ALA A 67 9.34 -6.07 -7.48
N VAL A 68 10.21 -5.61 -6.58
CA VAL A 68 11.00 -4.38 -6.72
C VAL A 68 12.41 -4.72 -7.20
N ASP A 69 12.81 -4.17 -8.33
CA ASP A 69 14.21 -4.03 -8.72
C ASP A 69 14.73 -2.66 -8.25
N THR A 70 15.62 -2.66 -7.25
CA THR A 70 16.15 -1.42 -6.68
C THR A 70 17.15 -0.72 -7.58
N SER A 71 17.69 -1.40 -8.61
CA SER A 71 18.59 -0.77 -9.58
C SER A 71 17.88 0.24 -10.50
N GLU A 72 16.56 0.11 -10.63
CA GLU A 72 15.69 1.01 -11.38
C GLU A 72 15.29 2.27 -10.58
N ILE A 73 15.73 2.38 -9.32
CA ILE A 73 15.51 3.58 -8.51
C ILE A 73 16.50 4.68 -8.93
N ILE A 74 15.98 5.70 -9.62
CA ILE A 74 16.78 6.82 -10.12
C ILE A 74 16.90 7.89 -9.03
N PHE A 75 18.05 7.97 -8.34
CA PHE A 75 18.30 8.92 -7.25
C PHE A 75 18.00 10.39 -7.60
N LYS A 76 18.31 10.83 -8.82
CA LYS A 76 17.98 12.21 -9.25
C LYS A 76 16.48 12.49 -9.23
N LYS A 77 15.66 11.50 -9.58
CA LYS A 77 14.20 11.61 -9.49
C LYS A 77 13.75 11.65 -8.03
N LEU A 78 14.36 10.83 -7.16
CA LEU A 78 14.10 10.87 -5.72
C LEU A 78 14.44 12.22 -5.08
N GLU A 79 15.58 12.81 -5.44
CA GLU A 79 15.97 14.14 -4.97
C GLU A 79 14.92 15.17 -5.40
N ARG A 80 14.49 15.10 -6.66
CA ARG A 80 13.43 15.96 -7.19
C ARG A 80 12.11 15.76 -6.44
N ASP A 81 11.69 14.53 -6.21
CA ASP A 81 10.47 14.21 -5.48
C ASP A 81 10.53 14.77 -4.04
N CYS A 82 11.69 14.69 -3.39
CA CYS A 82 11.90 15.28 -2.07
C CYS A 82 11.78 16.81 -2.08
N GLU A 83 12.32 17.48 -3.09
CA GLU A 83 12.17 18.93 -3.26
C GLU A 83 10.71 19.32 -3.47
N LEU A 84 10.00 18.62 -4.35
CA LEU A 84 8.57 18.86 -4.61
C LEU A 84 7.73 18.68 -3.34
N MET A 85 7.98 17.62 -2.58
CA MET A 85 7.33 17.39 -1.29
C MET A 85 7.65 18.47 -0.27
N LYS A 86 8.90 18.93 -0.21
CA LYS A 86 9.33 20.02 0.68
C LYS A 86 8.63 21.32 0.32
N ASP A 87 8.56 21.65 -0.96
CA ASP A 87 7.89 22.86 -1.45
C ASP A 87 6.39 22.81 -1.15
N ALA A 88 5.74 21.67 -1.40
CA ALA A 88 4.33 21.49 -1.09
C ALA A 88 4.05 21.60 0.42
N LEU A 89 4.87 20.98 1.28
CA LEU A 89 4.76 21.08 2.74
C LEU A 89 5.03 22.49 3.25
N GLY A 90 5.92 23.23 2.60
CA GLY A 90 6.22 24.62 2.95
C GLY A 90 5.10 25.59 2.56
N ASN A 91 4.46 25.36 1.42
CA ASN A 91 3.46 26.27 0.86
C ASN A 91 2.02 25.94 1.28
N TYR A 92 1.71 24.66 1.54
CA TYR A 92 0.35 24.17 1.83
C TYR A 92 0.27 23.24 3.05
N PRO A 93 0.85 23.63 4.20
CA PRO A 93 0.93 22.76 5.38
C PRO A 93 -0.44 22.41 5.96
N GLU A 94 -1.43 23.31 5.90
CA GLU A 94 -2.75 23.08 6.49
C GLU A 94 -3.56 22.08 5.67
N GLU A 95 -3.58 22.23 4.35
CA GLU A 95 -4.28 21.38 3.41
C GLU A 95 -3.71 19.95 3.44
N ILE A 96 -2.39 19.81 3.43
CA ILE A 96 -1.74 18.50 3.53
C ILE A 96 -2.09 17.83 4.87
N ASN A 97 -2.07 18.58 5.97
CA ASN A 97 -2.46 18.04 7.29
C ASN A 97 -3.93 17.60 7.34
N GLN A 98 -4.84 18.31 6.67
CA GLN A 98 -6.25 17.92 6.59
C GLN A 98 -6.41 16.60 5.82
N VAL A 99 -5.73 16.46 4.68
CA VAL A 99 -5.71 15.23 3.89
C VAL A 99 -5.14 14.06 4.71
N LEU A 100 -4.00 14.27 5.38
CA LEU A 100 -3.39 13.24 6.22
C LEU A 100 -4.31 12.80 7.36
N LYS A 101 -4.97 13.74 8.04
CA LYS A 101 -5.94 13.40 9.10
C LYS A 101 -7.11 12.58 8.56
N LEU A 102 -7.60 12.92 7.37
CA LEU A 102 -8.70 12.20 6.74
C LEU A 102 -8.31 10.75 6.43
N VAL A 103 -7.16 10.55 5.78
CA VAL A 103 -6.65 9.23 5.38
C VAL A 103 -6.24 8.39 6.60
N CYS A 104 -5.57 8.98 7.59
CA CYS A 104 -5.06 8.28 8.77
C CYS A 104 -6.10 8.06 9.88
N SER A 105 -7.32 8.57 9.73
CA SER A 105 -8.40 8.39 10.73
C SER A 105 -8.85 6.93 10.92
N GLY A 106 -8.43 6.01 10.05
CA GLY A 106 -8.86 4.61 10.07
C GLY A 106 -10.31 4.39 9.62
N GLN A 107 -11.04 5.47 9.27
CA GLN A 107 -12.44 5.45 8.84
C GLN A 107 -12.62 6.05 7.44
N ALA A 108 -11.55 6.16 6.65
CA ALA A 108 -11.61 6.74 5.32
C ALA A 108 -12.52 5.91 4.41
N THR A 109 -13.67 6.48 4.03
CA THR A 109 -14.55 5.93 3.01
C THR A 109 -13.97 6.19 1.62
N THR A 110 -14.45 5.48 0.60
CA THR A 110 -14.05 5.74 -0.81
C THR A 110 -14.21 7.22 -1.17
N GLN A 111 -15.33 7.84 -0.76
CA GLN A 111 -15.59 9.26 -1.00
C GLN A 111 -14.59 10.18 -0.29
N ALA A 112 -14.15 9.82 0.92
CA ALA A 112 -13.13 10.58 1.65
C ALA A 112 -11.77 10.49 0.92
N ILE A 113 -11.41 9.32 0.40
CA ILE A 113 -10.19 9.12 -0.39
C ILE A 113 -10.24 9.89 -1.71
N GLU A 114 -11.38 9.87 -2.42
CA GLU A 114 -11.56 10.65 -3.65
C GLU A 114 -11.45 12.16 -3.39
N SER A 115 -12.04 12.64 -2.29
CA SER A 115 -11.92 14.04 -1.88
C SER A 115 -10.47 14.42 -1.54
N ALA A 116 -9.77 13.55 -0.80
CA ALA A 116 -8.35 13.72 -0.51
C ALA A 116 -7.50 13.76 -1.79
N ALA A 117 -7.73 12.82 -2.72
CA ALA A 117 -7.03 12.77 -4.00
C ALA A 117 -7.29 14.05 -4.82
N ALA A 118 -8.54 14.52 -4.87
CA ALA A 118 -8.89 15.76 -5.56
C ALA A 118 -8.26 17.00 -4.90
N ALA A 119 -8.10 17.01 -3.57
CA ALA A 119 -7.40 18.07 -2.85
C ALA A 119 -5.90 18.06 -3.18
N LEU A 120 -5.25 16.89 -3.14
CA LEU A 120 -3.84 16.73 -3.50
C LEU A 120 -3.58 17.09 -4.97
N ALA A 121 -4.49 16.77 -5.88
CA ALA A 121 -4.40 17.14 -7.29
C ALA A 121 -4.36 18.66 -7.52
N LYS A 122 -5.03 19.45 -6.67
CA LYS A 122 -4.95 20.92 -6.74
C LYS A 122 -3.62 21.50 -6.27
N LEU A 123 -2.83 20.69 -5.57
CA LEU A 123 -1.52 21.05 -5.02
C LEU A 123 -0.37 20.46 -5.85
N ASP A 124 -0.66 19.93 -7.05
CA ASP A 124 0.31 19.22 -7.89
C ASP A 124 0.96 18.01 -7.19
N LEU A 125 0.23 17.40 -6.25
CA LEU A 125 0.65 16.23 -5.47
C LEU A 125 0.13 14.91 -6.06
N THR A 126 0.25 14.74 -7.38
CA THR A 126 -0.10 13.51 -8.11
C THR A 126 1.13 12.91 -8.79
N GLU A 127 1.13 11.60 -9.06
CA GLU A 127 2.23 10.98 -9.83
C GLU A 127 2.45 11.68 -11.17
N GLU A 128 1.38 12.07 -11.86
CA GLU A 128 1.46 12.78 -13.14
C GLU A 128 2.19 14.12 -12.99
N ALA A 129 1.82 14.93 -11.98
CA ALA A 129 2.47 16.22 -11.73
C ALA A 129 3.93 16.07 -11.29
N PHE A 130 4.26 15.04 -10.51
CA PHE A 130 5.65 14.73 -10.15
C PHE A 130 6.46 14.38 -11.39
N ARG A 131 5.91 13.54 -12.28
CA ARG A 131 6.55 13.14 -13.53
C ARG A 131 6.76 14.32 -14.47
N GLU A 132 5.78 15.19 -14.64
CA GLU A 132 5.91 16.41 -15.45
C GLU A 132 7.05 17.32 -14.96
N GLN A 133 7.33 17.28 -13.66
CA GLN A 133 8.40 18.03 -13.02
C GLN A 133 9.73 17.25 -12.94
N GLY A 134 9.85 16.15 -13.68
CA GLY A 134 11.07 15.34 -13.79
C GLY A 134 11.26 14.31 -12.67
N GLY A 135 10.24 14.12 -11.83
CA GLY A 135 10.21 13.16 -10.73
C GLY A 135 9.79 11.74 -11.12
N GLY A 136 9.49 10.95 -10.10
CA GLY A 136 8.96 9.58 -10.21
C GLY A 136 8.48 9.09 -8.85
N PHE A 137 7.33 9.58 -8.41
CA PHE A 137 6.85 9.50 -7.03
C PHE A 137 6.70 8.07 -6.52
N ILE A 138 6.42 7.09 -7.38
CA ILE A 138 6.48 5.66 -7.02
C ILE A 138 7.85 5.21 -6.54
N GLY A 139 8.93 5.71 -7.14
CA GLY A 139 10.29 5.46 -6.67
C GLY A 139 10.48 5.93 -5.23
N LEU A 140 9.96 7.13 -4.89
CA LEU A 140 10.00 7.67 -3.54
C LEU A 140 9.20 6.81 -2.56
N VAL A 141 7.98 6.41 -2.93
CA VAL A 141 7.12 5.55 -2.11
C VAL A 141 7.79 4.21 -1.80
N VAL A 142 8.39 3.56 -2.80
CA VAL A 142 9.12 2.29 -2.64
C VAL A 142 10.35 2.50 -1.76
N ALA A 143 11.16 3.53 -2.02
CA ALA A 143 12.36 3.81 -1.24
C ALA A 143 12.03 4.08 0.24
N LEU A 144 10.99 4.86 0.53
CA LEU A 144 10.53 5.13 1.89
C LEU A 144 10.08 3.84 2.59
N ALA A 145 9.33 2.98 1.91
CA ALA A 145 8.87 1.73 2.50
C ALA A 145 10.03 0.77 2.81
N VAL A 146 11.03 0.67 1.92
CA VAL A 146 12.26 -0.11 2.19
C VAL A 146 13.00 0.46 3.39
N CYS A 147 13.19 1.77 3.46
CA CYS A 147 13.86 2.43 4.58
C CYS A 147 13.15 2.19 5.92
N VAL A 148 11.82 2.33 5.94
CA VAL A 148 11.00 2.06 7.14
C VAL A 148 11.07 0.59 7.54
N PHE A 149 11.02 -0.34 6.59
CA PHE A 149 11.11 -1.77 6.86
C PHE A 149 12.48 -2.14 7.45
N VAL A 150 13.58 -1.70 6.84
CA VAL A 150 14.95 -1.97 7.32
C VAL A 150 15.19 -1.32 8.69
N ALA A 151 14.72 -0.09 8.90
CA ALA A 151 14.83 0.59 10.20
C ALA A 151 13.98 -0.09 11.28
N GLY A 152 12.76 -0.53 10.95
CA GLY A 152 11.86 -1.24 11.85
C GLY A 152 12.38 -2.63 12.26
N CYS A 153 13.02 -3.35 11.34
CA CYS A 153 13.63 -4.66 11.64
C CYS A 153 14.79 -4.58 12.64
N ARG A 154 15.46 -3.42 12.80
CA ARG A 154 16.44 -3.22 13.88
C ARG A 154 15.81 -3.26 15.27
N GLY A 155 14.52 -2.89 15.38
CA GLY A 155 13.75 -3.00 16.63
C GLY A 155 13.23 -4.42 16.90
N CYS A 156 12.95 -5.21 15.86
CA CYS A 156 12.50 -6.60 16.00
C CYS A 156 13.63 -7.59 16.28
N ALA A 157 14.86 -7.29 15.89
CA ALA A 157 16.03 -8.15 16.15
C ALA A 157 16.48 -8.18 17.63
N HIS A 158 15.93 -7.31 18.49
CA HIS A 158 16.31 -7.21 19.90
C HIS A 158 15.28 -7.79 20.89
N THR A 159 14.15 -8.35 20.43
CA THR A 159 13.16 -8.98 21.31
C THR A 159 13.09 -10.49 21.09
N ASN A 160 13.51 -11.22 22.14
CA ASN A 160 13.15 -12.60 22.50
C ASN A 160 13.88 -13.80 21.89
N TRP A 161 15.19 -13.95 22.15
CA TRP A 161 15.83 -15.28 22.20
C TRP A 161 16.77 -15.53 23.40
N ALA A 162 16.85 -14.61 24.38
CA ALA A 162 17.75 -14.76 25.55
C ALA A 162 17.05 -14.99 26.90
N GLU A 163 15.74 -14.81 27.03
CA GLU A 163 15.04 -14.89 28.34
C GLU A 163 13.99 -16.02 28.45
N ARG A 164 14.17 -17.11 27.69
CA ARG A 164 13.40 -18.37 27.88
C ARG A 164 14.29 -19.57 28.21
N GLY A 165 15.38 -19.32 28.94
CA GLY A 165 16.24 -20.36 29.51
C GLY A 165 16.32 -20.25 31.04
N GLY A 166 15.22 -19.94 31.70
CA GLY A 166 15.10 -19.97 33.16
C GLY A 166 14.09 -21.04 33.59
N GLU A 167 14.57 -21.93 34.45
CA GLU A 167 13.79 -22.77 35.37
C GLU A 167 13.24 -24.11 34.85
N GLY A 168 14.06 -25.14 35.07
CA GLY A 168 13.63 -26.52 35.26
C GLY A 168 14.60 -27.20 36.23
N GLY A 169 14.42 -26.96 37.53
CA GLY A 169 14.93 -27.87 38.55
C GLY A 169 14.02 -29.11 38.60
N ASP A 170 14.59 -30.31 38.72
CA ASP A 170 14.70 -31.05 40.00
C ASP A 170 15.31 -32.45 39.78
N GLU A 171 15.84 -33.02 40.87
CA GLU A 171 16.08 -34.45 41.19
C GLU A 171 17.29 -35.23 40.62
N GLY A 172 18.29 -35.45 41.49
CA GLY A 172 18.53 -36.79 42.09
C GLY A 172 19.57 -37.76 41.49
N THR A 173 20.50 -38.21 42.37
CA THR A 173 21.30 -39.48 42.37
C THR A 173 22.38 -39.64 41.27
N ASP A 174 23.64 -39.99 41.53
CA ASP A 174 24.35 -40.67 42.64
C ASP A 174 25.68 -39.97 43.03
#